data_AF-A0A914E435-F1
#
_entry.id   AF-A0A914E435-F1
#
_cell.length_a   1.000
_cell.length_b   1.000
_cell.length_c   1.000
_cell.angle_alpha   90.00
_cell.angle_beta   90.00
_cell.angle_gamma   90.00
#
_symmetry.space_group_name_H-M   'P 1'
#
loop_
_entity.id
_entity.type
_entity.pdbx_description
1 polymer ?
#
loop_
_entity_poly.entity_id
_entity_poly.type
_entity_poly.pdbx_seq_one_letter_code
_entity_poly.pdbx_strand_id
1 'polypeptide(L)'
;MNFSSGPRRKICYLCKQPIDVMAPKVEIQRQTVHKECFRCCICDEHLLPGYCAMDDGLCQIDFLFNHFGPLWFCHKHMMLGSGEKLEMLKQKMRNAGVNIA
;
A
#
# COMPACT_ATOMS: atom_id res chain seq x y z
N MET A 1 33.57 -10.60 16.15
CA MET A 1 32.49 -11.01 15.21
C MET A 1 31.19 -10.94 16.00
N ASN A 2 30.34 -9.95 15.74
CA ASN A 2 29.10 -9.74 16.51
C ASN A 2 27.96 -10.59 15.95
N PHE A 3 27.47 -11.54 16.74
CA PHE A 3 26.25 -12.29 16.47
C PHE A 3 25.03 -11.48 16.91
N SER A 4 24.68 -10.46 16.13
CA SER A 4 23.43 -9.69 16.34
C SER A 4 22.25 -10.39 15.66
N SER A 5 21.99 -11.65 16.01
CA SER A 5 20.80 -12.38 15.53
C SER A 5 19.65 -12.21 16.51
N GLY A 6 19.24 -10.96 16.75
CA GLY A 6 17.95 -10.68 17.40
C GLY A 6 16.79 -11.19 16.54
N PRO A 7 15.59 -11.42 17.10
CA PRO A 7 14.44 -11.85 16.31
C PRO A 7 14.24 -10.89 15.14
N ARG A 8 14.25 -11.43 13.92
CA ARG A 8 14.09 -10.64 12.68
C ARG A 8 12.68 -10.03 12.66
N ARG A 9 12.55 -8.82 13.22
CA ARG A 9 11.29 -8.07 13.17
C ARG A 9 10.89 -7.92 11.71
N LYS A 10 9.67 -8.34 11.38
CA LYS A 10 9.12 -8.15 10.03
C LYS A 10 8.89 -6.66 9.84
N ILE A 11 9.25 -6.11 8.69
CA ILE A 11 9.03 -4.71 8.37
C ILE A 11 7.80 -4.63 7.46
N CYS A 12 6.88 -3.74 7.77
CA CYS A 12 5.71 -3.50 6.94
C CYS A 12 6.13 -2.95 5.59
N TYR A 13 5.76 -3.64 4.51
CA TYR A 13 6.12 -3.21 3.16
C TYR A 13 5.50 -1.86 2.76
N LEU A 14 4.36 -1.48 3.35
CA LEU A 14 3.64 -0.23 3.05
C LEU A 14 4.19 0.96 3.83
N CYS A 15 4.16 0.92 5.17
CA CYS A 15 4.61 2.04 6.00
C CYS A 15 6.11 2.02 6.33
N LYS A 16 6.84 0.98 5.93
CA LYS A 16 8.27 0.76 6.23
C LYS A 16 8.62 0.72 7.74
N GLN A 17 7.61 0.61 8.61
CA GLN A 17 7.81 0.49 10.05
C GLN A 17 7.88 -0.98 10.49
N PRO A 18 8.59 -1.30 11.58
CA PRO A 18 8.63 -2.65 12.13
C PRO A 18 7.23 -3.08 12.61
N ILE A 19 6.86 -4.31 12.30
CA ILE A 19 5.63 -4.95 12.76
C ILE A 19 5.91 -5.65 14.09
N ASP A 20 5.16 -5.29 15.12
CA ASP A 20 5.22 -5.96 16.42
C ASP A 20 4.78 -7.42 16.32
N VAL A 21 5.37 -8.27 17.15
CA VAL A 21 5.12 -9.72 17.13
C VAL A 21 3.65 -10.03 17.41
N MET A 22 3.03 -9.26 18.30
CA MET A 22 1.63 -9.36 18.73
C MET A 22 0.66 -8.61 17.79
N ALA A 23 1.14 -7.79 16.85
CA ALA A 23 0.27 -6.98 16.01
C ALA A 23 -0.35 -7.82 14.87
N PRO A 24 -1.61 -7.51 14.48
CA PRO A 24 -2.27 -8.18 13.36
C PRO A 24 -1.54 -7.83 12.05
N LYS A 25 -1.00 -8.87 11.42
CA LYS A 25 -0.25 -8.78 10.17
C LYS A 25 -0.88 -9.63 9.09
N VAL A 26 -0.65 -9.22 7.86
CA VAL A 26 -1.16 -9.84 6.65
C VAL A 26 0.02 -10.11 5.74
N GLU A 27 0.06 -11.30 5.14
CA GLU A 27 1.07 -11.64 4.14
C GLU A 27 0.43 -11.58 2.74
N ILE A 28 0.97 -10.73 1.88
CA ILE A 28 0.47 -10.50 0.51
C ILE A 28 1.67 -10.49 -0.42
N GLN A 29 1.61 -11.21 -1.54
CA GLN A 29 2.71 -11.25 -2.52
C GLN A 29 4.10 -11.49 -1.89
N ARG A 30 4.19 -12.40 -0.91
CA ARG A 30 5.43 -12.71 -0.13
C ARG A 30 5.98 -11.54 0.71
N GLN A 31 5.22 -10.46 0.86
CA GLN A 31 5.52 -9.31 1.72
C GLN A 31 4.60 -9.31 2.94
N THR A 32 5.12 -8.90 4.09
CA THR A 32 4.32 -8.74 5.31
C THR A 32 3.93 -7.27 5.46
N VAL A 33 2.65 -7.02 5.74
CA VAL A 33 2.10 -5.69 5.99
C VAL A 33 1.24 -5.69 7.25
N HIS A 34 1.08 -4.53 7.89
CA HIS A 34 0.07 -4.38 8.93
C HIS A 34 -1.32 -4.57 8.34
N LYS A 35 -2.22 -5.23 9.08
CA LYS A 35 -3.63 -5.33 8.70
C LYS A 35 -4.27 -3.96 8.51
N GLU A 36 -3.86 -2.98 9.31
CA GLU A 36 -4.34 -1.60 9.25
C GLU A 36 -3.75 -0.82 8.08
N CYS A 37 -2.51 -1.06 7.69
CA CYS A 37 -1.93 -0.42 6.50
C CYS A 37 -2.54 -0.97 5.20
N PHE A 38 -3.09 -2.18 5.24
CA PHE A 38 -3.61 -2.85 4.05
C PHE A 38 -4.99 -2.33 3.66
N ARG A 39 -5.01 -1.16 3.04
CA ARG A 39 -6.22 -0.42 2.64
C ARG A 39 -6.15 0.02 1.19
N CYS A 40 -7.32 0.24 0.59
CA CYS A 40 -7.42 0.74 -0.77
C CYS A 40 -6.93 2.19 -0.83
N CYS A 41 -6.02 2.52 -1.74
CA CYS A 41 -5.50 3.88 -1.87
C CYS A 41 -6.57 4.90 -2.30
N ILE A 42 -7.68 4.45 -2.89
CA ILE A 42 -8.78 5.32 -3.32
C ILE A 42 -9.78 5.52 -2.19
N CYS A 43 -10.45 4.46 -1.74
CA CYS A 43 -11.55 4.55 -0.77
C CYS A 43 -11.16 4.29 0.69
N ASP A 44 -9.89 4.02 0.98
CA ASP A 44 -9.36 3.70 2.33
C ASP A 44 -10.02 2.47 2.99
N GLU A 45 -10.77 1.67 2.23
CA GLU A 45 -11.42 0.46 2.72
C GLU A 45 -10.38 -0.64 2.97
N HIS A 46 -10.56 -1.41 4.06
CA HIS A 46 -9.67 -2.52 4.41
C HIS A 46 -9.69 -3.58 3.32
N LEU A 47 -8.51 -3.95 2.85
CA LEU A 47 -8.34 -4.95 1.82
C LEU A 47 -8.30 -6.34 2.44
N LEU A 48 -8.92 -7.29 1.74
CA LEU A 48 -8.86 -8.70 2.09
C LEU A 48 -7.87 -9.38 1.15
N PRO A 49 -6.91 -10.17 1.68
CA PRO A 49 -6.05 -11.01 0.85
C PRO A 49 -6.89 -11.88 -0.09
N GLY A 50 -6.56 -11.83 -1.37
CA GLY A 50 -7.29 -12.56 -2.43
C GLY A 50 -8.44 -11.77 -3.08
N TYR A 51 -8.88 -10.64 -2.51
CA TYR A 51 -9.92 -9.76 -3.07
C TYR A 51 -9.40 -8.34 -3.31
N CYS A 52 -8.14 -8.24 -3.71
CA CYS A 52 -7.42 -7.01 -3.94
C CYS A 52 -6.37 -7.21 -5.04
N ALA A 53 -6.01 -6.13 -5.74
CA ALA A 53 -4.91 -6.14 -6.68
C ALA A 53 -4.04 -4.90 -6.51
N MET A 54 -2.76 -5.05 -6.87
CA MET A 54 -1.86 -3.92 -7.09
C MET A 54 -1.94 -3.53 -8.56
N ASP A 55 -1.78 -2.24 -8.86
CA ASP A 55 -1.61 -1.76 -10.23
C ASP A 55 -0.13 -1.40 -10.44
N ASP A 56 0.63 -2.34 -11.01
CA ASP A 56 2.07 -2.17 -11.23
C ASP A 56 2.36 -0.94 -12.09
N GLY A 57 1.51 -0.66 -13.10
CA GLY A 57 1.68 0.50 -13.97
C GLY A 57 1.61 1.82 -13.22
N LEU A 58 0.69 1.94 -12.26
CA LEU A 58 0.60 3.13 -11.40
C LEU A 58 1.70 3.16 -10.34
N CYS A 59 2.16 2.01 -9.84
CA CYS A 59 3.30 1.93 -8.93
C CYS A 59 4.61 2.40 -9.55
N GLN A 60 4.75 2.36 -10.89
CA GLN A 60 5.92 2.91 -11.60
C GLN A 60 5.91 4.45 -11.67
N ILE A 61 4.81 5.11 -11.28
CA ILE A 61 4.70 6.56 -11.33
C ILE A 61 5.30 7.12 -10.03
N ASP A 62 6.51 7.69 -10.13
CA ASP A 62 7.28 8.17 -8.97
C ASP A 62 6.48 9.06 -8.02
N PHE A 63 5.74 10.04 -8.54
CA PHE A 63 4.98 10.96 -7.68
C PHE A 63 3.86 10.25 -6.90
N LEU A 64 3.23 9.22 -7.47
CA LEU A 64 2.22 8.43 -6.78
C LEU A 64 2.87 7.52 -5.75
N PHE A 65 3.94 6.81 -6.14
CA PHE A 65 4.63 5.87 -5.26
C PHE A 65 5.26 6.57 -4.06
N ASN A 66 5.82 7.76 -4.25
CA ASN A 66 6.40 8.52 -3.14
C ASN A 66 5.35 9.01 -2.14
N HIS A 67 4.13 9.30 -2.60
CA HIS A 67 3.08 9.79 -1.72
C HIS A 67 2.25 8.66 -1.08
N PHE A 68 1.82 7.68 -1.87
CA PHE A 68 0.93 6.61 -1.42
C PHE A 68 1.65 5.29 -1.13
N GLY A 69 2.89 5.14 -1.61
CA GLY A 69 3.59 3.86 -1.59
C GLY A 69 3.01 2.87 -2.62
N PRO A 70 3.17 1.56 -2.35
CA PRO A 70 2.57 0.51 -3.18
C PRO A 70 1.04 0.66 -3.26
N LEU A 71 0.52 0.83 -4.47
CA LEU A 71 -0.87 1.17 -4.71
C LEU A 71 -1.76 -0.08 -4.74
N TRP A 72 -2.51 -0.27 -3.67
CA TRP A 72 -3.46 -1.37 -3.57
C TRP A 72 -4.90 -0.94 -3.76
N PHE A 73 -5.67 -1.77 -4.44
CA PHE A 73 -7.05 -1.51 -4.79
C PHE A 73 -7.95 -2.64 -4.29
N CYS A 74 -9.12 -2.28 -3.76
CA CYS A 74 -10.15 -3.25 -3.38
C CYS A 74 -10.79 -3.87 -4.62
N HIS A 75 -11.58 -4.93 -4.45
CA HIS A 75 -12.27 -5.60 -5.56
C HIS A 75 -13.04 -4.63 -6.47
N LYS A 76 -13.66 -3.57 -5.93
CA LYS A 76 -14.38 -2.59 -6.75
C LYS A 76 -13.43 -1.76 -7.61
N HIS A 77 -12.36 -1.25 -7.02
CA HIS A 77 -11.41 -0.39 -7.72
C HIS A 77 -10.40 -1.15 -8.57
N MET A 78 -10.13 -2.44 -8.29
CA MET A 78 -9.20 -3.23 -9.11
C MET A 78 -9.74 -3.49 -10.52
N MET A 79 -11.07 -3.53 -10.67
CA MET A 79 -11.78 -3.71 -11.94
C MET A 79 -11.79 -2.44 -12.81
N LEU A 80 -11.44 -1.28 -12.24
CA LEU A 80 -11.32 -0.04 -13.00
C LEU A 80 -10.04 -0.03 -13.84
N GLY A 81 -10.07 0.73 -14.93
CA GLY A 81 -8.88 0.96 -15.74
C GLY A 81 -7.82 1.75 -14.97
N SER A 82 -6.54 1.54 -15.30
CA SER A 82 -5.44 2.30 -14.69
C SER A 82 -5.58 3.82 -14.88
N GLY A 83 -6.17 4.26 -16.00
CA GLY A 83 -6.49 5.67 -16.25
C GLY A 83 -7.48 6.25 -15.24
N GLU A 84 -8.59 5.57 -14.98
CA GLU A 84 -9.60 6.00 -14.00
C GLU A 84 -9.02 6.03 -12.59
N LYS A 85 -8.27 4.98 -12.21
CA LYS A 85 -7.57 4.93 -10.91
C LYS A 85 -6.61 6.12 -10.75
N LEU A 86 -5.85 6.46 -11.78
CA LEU A 86 -4.92 7.59 -11.77
C LEU A 86 -5.67 8.91 -11.52
N GLU A 87 -6.79 9.13 -12.21
CA GLU A 87 -7.60 10.34 -12.01
C GLU A 87 -8.16 10.43 -10.59
N MET A 88 -8.66 9.32 -10.04
CA MET A 88 -9.15 9.26 -8.66
C MET A 88 -8.04 9.55 -7.65
N LEU A 89 -6.84 8.99 -7.84
CA LEU A 89 -5.68 9.27 -6.98
C LEU A 89 -5.24 10.74 -7.06
N LYS A 90 -5.18 11.30 -8.27
CA LYS A 90 -4.89 12.74 -8.47
C LYS A 90 -5.95 13.62 -7.81
N GLN A 91 -7.22 13.25 -7.87
CA GLN A 91 -8.28 13.97 -7.19
C GLN A 91 -8.12 13.89 -5.67
N LYS A 92 -7.77 12.72 -5.14
CA LYS A 92 -7.52 12.54 -3.71
C LYS A 92 -6.34 13.39 -3.22
N MET A 93 -5.25 13.45 -3.98
CA MET A 93 -4.11 14.32 -3.70
C MET A 93 -4.51 15.80 -3.69
N ARG A 94 -5.29 16.23 -4.68
CA ARG A 94 -5.84 17.60 -4.74
C ARG A 94 -6.69 17.92 -3.51
N ASN A 95 -7.55 16.98 -3.08
CA ASN A 95 -8.36 17.14 -1.87
C ASN A 95 -7.51 17.17 -0.60
N ALA A 96 -6.36 16.49 -0.58
CA ALA A 96 -5.39 16.53 0.51
C ALA A 96 -4.50 17.79 0.50
N GLY A 97 -4.69 18.71 -0.47
CA GLY A 97 -3.91 19.94 -0.59
C GLY A 97 -2.50 19.74 -1.16
N VAL A 98 -2.22 18.58 -1.76
CA VAL A 98 -0.92 18.30 -2.39
C VAL A 98 -0.93 18.85 -3.82
N ASN A 99 -0.06 19.83 -4.07
CA ASN A 99 0.04 20.46 -5.38
C ASN A 99 0.89 19.61 -6.32
N ILE A 100 0.21 18.87 -7.20
CA ILE A 100 0.83 18.12 -8.30
C ILE A 100 1.09 19.07 -9.46
N ALA A 101 2.15 19.87 -9.35
CA ALA A 101 2.64 20.77 -10.40
C ALA A 101 3.38 19.99 -11.50
#